data_AF-A0A532FGR5-F1
#
_entry.id   AF-A0A532FGR5-F1
#
_cell.length_a   1.000
_cell.length_b   1.000
_cell.length_c   1.000
_cell.angle_alpha   90.00
_cell.angle_beta   90.00
_cell.angle_gamma   90.00
#
_symmetry.space_group_name_H-M   'P 1'
#
loop_
_entity.id
_entity.type
_entity.pdbx_description
1 polymer ?
#
loop_
_entity_poly.entity_id
_entity_poly.type
_entity_poly.pdbx_seq_one_letter_code
_entity_poly.pdbx_strand_id
1 'polypeptide(L)'
;MHEGAFHPEDRARSLVDRQLIACGWIVQSRSEMNLGAGPGIAVCEFQTASGPVDYALFVARKLSGVVEAKPEGTTLSGFSDQAERYIHDMPAHLVRDEGQVRYEYVASGTEILFRDHADLNPSSRRVFAFHRPETLELWLREPQTLRTRLRHMPELIEDGLRDCQIDAVTNLEASLAQNRPRALVQMATGAGKTFTAATLSYRLLAHGGFKRILFLADRANLVRQTRDEYLAYRPPGTGRSFSEIYNVQKLGSAGIDKDAQVVVSTIQRVYSVLTGKELDDDEEEASAFEAVAGGQERLVSYNPSVPIESFDLVITDECHRSIYGTWR
;
A
#
# COMPACT_ATOMS: atom_id res chain seq x y z
N MET A 1 19.51 -41.01 -11.46
CA MET A 1 19.00 -39.85 -10.70
C MET A 1 18.60 -38.81 -11.72
N HIS A 2 17.30 -38.72 -12.01
CA HIS A 2 16.79 -37.76 -12.98
C HIS A 2 16.70 -36.40 -12.28
N GLU A 3 17.58 -35.47 -12.64
CA GLU A 3 17.29 -34.04 -12.53
C GLU A 3 16.11 -33.77 -13.46
N GLY A 4 14.89 -33.82 -12.91
CA GLY A 4 13.69 -33.40 -13.62
C GLY A 4 13.81 -31.92 -13.92
N ALA A 5 13.82 -31.56 -15.20
CA ALA A 5 13.69 -30.19 -15.64
C ALA A 5 12.35 -29.65 -15.13
N PHE A 6 12.38 -28.81 -14.09
CA PHE A 6 11.18 -28.11 -13.61
C PHE A 6 10.62 -27.28 -14.77
N HIS A 7 9.32 -27.44 -15.06
CA HIS A 7 8.67 -26.59 -16.05
C HIS A 7 8.79 -25.13 -15.57
N PRO A 8 9.00 -24.14 -16.45
CA PRO A 8 9.09 -22.72 -16.04
C PRO A 8 7.91 -22.25 -15.17
N GLU A 9 6.74 -22.87 -15.38
CA GLU A 9 5.51 -22.67 -14.61
C GLU A 9 5.62 -23.17 -13.15
N ASP A 10 6.25 -24.33 -12.92
CA ASP A 10 6.46 -24.88 -11.57
C ASP A 10 7.40 -23.99 -10.74
N ARG A 11 8.41 -23.40 -11.41
CA ARG A 11 9.33 -22.45 -10.77
C ARG A 11 8.63 -21.14 -10.42
N ALA A 12 7.75 -20.64 -11.29
CA ALA A 12 6.95 -19.44 -11.02
C ALA A 12 6.01 -19.66 -9.83
N ARG A 13 5.30 -20.80 -9.77
CA ARG A 13 4.44 -21.17 -8.64
C ARG A 13 5.23 -21.28 -7.32
N SER A 14 6.41 -21.89 -7.32
CA SER A 14 7.25 -21.95 -6.12
C SER A 14 7.73 -20.57 -5.61
N LEU A 15 7.89 -19.59 -6.49
CA LEU A 15 8.17 -18.20 -6.10
C LEU A 15 6.94 -17.52 -5.53
N VAL A 16 5.78 -17.70 -6.17
CA VAL A 16 4.49 -17.18 -5.70
C VAL A 16 4.12 -17.76 -4.33
N ASP A 17 4.33 -19.06 -4.10
CA ASP A 17 4.12 -19.71 -2.81
C ASP A 17 4.92 -19.01 -1.70
N ARG A 18 6.22 -18.78 -1.93
CA ARG A 18 7.09 -18.10 -0.97
C ARG A 18 6.64 -16.68 -0.68
N GLN A 19 6.20 -15.94 -1.70
CA GLN A 19 5.69 -14.58 -1.55
C GLN A 19 4.37 -14.55 -0.76
N LEU A 20 3.43 -15.45 -1.08
CA LEU A 20 2.16 -15.61 -0.34
C LEU A 20 2.42 -15.96 1.13
N ILE A 21 3.28 -16.94 1.40
CA ILE A 21 3.65 -17.36 2.76
C ILE A 21 4.28 -16.21 3.54
N ALA A 22 5.21 -15.45 2.93
CA ALA A 22 5.80 -14.27 3.56
C ALA A 22 4.73 -13.22 3.94
N CYS A 23 3.66 -13.12 3.15
CA CYS A 23 2.52 -12.24 3.41
C CYS A 23 1.46 -12.84 4.34
N GLY A 24 1.75 -13.97 5.01
CA GLY A 24 0.87 -14.57 6.03
C GLY A 24 -0.21 -15.51 5.47
N TRP A 25 -0.16 -15.87 4.19
CA TRP A 25 -1.06 -16.86 3.61
C TRP A 25 -0.61 -18.28 3.94
N ILE A 26 -1.56 -19.16 4.22
CA ILE A 26 -1.31 -20.60 4.30
C ILE A 26 -1.59 -21.20 2.92
N VAL A 27 -0.54 -21.64 2.23
CA VAL A 27 -0.65 -22.29 0.91
C VAL A 27 -0.94 -23.78 1.08
N GLN A 28 -1.96 -24.29 0.40
CA GLN A 28 -2.42 -25.68 0.52
C GLN A 28 -2.73 -26.27 -0.85
N SER A 29 -2.49 -27.57 -1.01
CA SER A 29 -3.07 -28.33 -2.13
C SER A 29 -4.57 -28.50 -1.93
N ARG A 30 -5.31 -28.75 -3.02
CA ARG A 30 -6.74 -29.05 -2.94
C ARG A 30 -7.06 -30.27 -2.06
N SER A 31 -6.21 -31.30 -2.08
CA SER A 31 -6.41 -32.52 -1.28
C SER A 31 -6.28 -32.29 0.22
N GLU A 32 -5.54 -31.26 0.62
CA GLU A 32 -5.25 -30.92 2.02
C GLU A 32 -6.06 -29.72 2.49
N MET A 33 -7.05 -29.29 1.70
CA MET A 33 -7.79 -28.05 1.91
C MET A 33 -8.51 -28.04 3.26
N ASN A 34 -7.98 -27.23 4.18
CA ASN A 34 -8.57 -26.88 5.45
C ASN A 34 -8.71 -25.36 5.54
N LEU A 35 -9.91 -24.88 5.17
CA LEU A 35 -10.22 -23.44 5.15
C LEU A 35 -10.13 -22.79 6.55
N GLY A 36 -10.21 -23.59 7.62
CA GLY A 36 -10.12 -23.12 9.02
C GLY A 36 -8.71 -23.11 9.60
N ALA A 37 -7.67 -23.41 8.81
CA ALA A 37 -6.29 -23.47 9.30
C ALA A 37 -5.71 -22.10 9.70
N GLY A 38 -6.31 -21.00 9.27
CA GLY A 38 -5.85 -19.64 9.55
C GLY A 38 -6.76 -18.57 8.95
N PRO A 39 -6.36 -17.29 9.05
CA PRO A 39 -7.16 -16.16 8.56
C PRO A 39 -7.23 -16.08 7.03
N GLY A 40 -6.19 -16.56 6.32
CA GLY A 40 -6.16 -16.63 4.87
C GLY A 40 -5.51 -17.89 4.32
N ILE A 41 -6.20 -18.55 3.41
CA ILE A 41 -5.77 -19.80 2.75
C ILE A 41 -5.67 -19.56 1.25
N ALA A 42 -4.53 -19.91 0.65
CA ALA A 42 -4.36 -19.94 -0.80
C ALA A 42 -4.36 -21.41 -1.25
N VAL A 43 -5.40 -21.82 -1.98
CA VAL A 43 -5.55 -23.21 -2.44
C VAL A 43 -5.05 -23.32 -3.88
N CYS A 44 -4.02 -24.16 -4.10
CA CYS A 44 -3.41 -24.35 -5.42
C CYS A 44 -4.32 -25.15 -6.37
N GLU A 45 -4.20 -24.87 -7.67
CA GLU A 45 -4.85 -25.59 -8.77
C GLU A 45 -6.36 -25.77 -8.55
N PHE A 46 -7.00 -24.70 -8.10
CA PHE A 46 -8.40 -24.72 -7.70
C PHE A 46 -9.31 -24.76 -8.93
N GLN A 47 -10.21 -25.75 -9.00
CA GLN A 47 -11.10 -25.90 -10.15
C GLN A 47 -12.30 -24.98 -10.05
N THR A 48 -12.55 -24.21 -11.10
CA THR A 48 -13.76 -23.38 -11.26
C THR A 48 -14.57 -23.89 -12.45
N ALA A 49 -15.80 -23.40 -12.65
CA ALA A 49 -16.60 -23.81 -13.80
C ALA A 49 -16.01 -23.32 -15.14
N SER A 50 -15.20 -22.25 -15.12
CA SER A 50 -14.51 -21.70 -16.29
C SER A 50 -13.10 -22.30 -16.52
N GLY A 51 -12.67 -23.23 -15.67
CA GLY A 51 -11.33 -23.85 -15.71
C GLY A 51 -10.57 -23.71 -14.39
N PRO A 52 -9.38 -24.32 -14.28
CA PRO A 52 -8.55 -24.18 -13.09
C PRO A 52 -7.97 -22.77 -12.97
N VAL A 53 -7.84 -22.29 -11.73
CA VAL A 53 -6.99 -21.14 -11.38
C VAL A 53 -5.76 -21.63 -10.64
N ASP A 54 -4.64 -20.93 -10.77
CA ASP A 54 -3.41 -21.31 -10.06
C ASP A 54 -3.63 -21.26 -8.55
N TYR A 55 -4.28 -20.20 -8.05
CA TYR A 55 -4.65 -20.11 -6.63
C TYR A 55 -6.04 -19.51 -6.44
N ALA A 56 -6.82 -20.13 -5.56
CA ALA A 56 -8.03 -19.55 -4.98
C ALA A 56 -7.71 -18.98 -3.59
N LEU A 57 -8.02 -17.70 -3.37
CA LEU A 57 -7.76 -17.00 -2.12
C LEU A 57 -9.02 -16.99 -1.24
N PHE A 58 -8.93 -17.66 -0.10
CA PHE A 58 -9.96 -17.68 0.92
C PHE A 58 -9.56 -16.79 2.08
N VAL A 59 -10.42 -15.84 2.43
CA VAL A 59 -10.26 -14.98 3.61
C VAL A 59 -11.41 -15.27 4.56
N ALA A 60 -11.11 -15.53 5.83
CA ALA A 60 -12.11 -15.92 6.84
C ALA A 60 -13.03 -17.07 6.37
N ARG A 61 -12.45 -18.09 5.72
CA ARG A 61 -13.12 -19.27 5.13
C ARG A 61 -14.03 -19.00 3.94
N LYS A 62 -13.96 -17.82 3.35
CA LYS A 62 -14.79 -17.40 2.24
C LYS A 62 -13.94 -17.06 1.03
N LEU A 63 -14.36 -17.52 -0.15
CA LEU A 63 -13.63 -17.26 -1.38
C LEU A 63 -13.70 -15.78 -1.72
N SER A 64 -12.56 -15.12 -1.85
CA SER A 64 -12.49 -13.65 -1.98
C SER A 64 -11.70 -13.18 -3.19
N GLY A 65 -10.85 -14.05 -3.75
CA GLY A 65 -10.07 -13.70 -4.92
C GLY A 65 -9.32 -14.86 -5.53
N VAL A 66 -8.51 -14.54 -6.55
CA VAL A 66 -7.70 -15.49 -7.30
C VAL A 66 -6.31 -14.94 -7.56
N VAL A 67 -5.33 -15.83 -7.75
CA VAL A 67 -4.01 -15.50 -8.27
C VAL A 67 -3.79 -16.32 -9.54
N GLU A 68 -3.36 -15.64 -10.60
CA GLU A 68 -2.85 -16.23 -11.84
C GLU A 68 -1.33 -16.08 -11.86
N ALA A 69 -0.60 -17.20 -11.91
CA ALA A 69 0.85 -17.22 -11.98
C ALA A 69 1.31 -17.23 -13.44
N LYS A 70 2.26 -16.37 -13.78
CA LYS A 70 2.88 -16.30 -15.12
C LYS A 70 4.38 -16.61 -15.03
N PRO A 71 4.96 -17.27 -16.05
CA PRO A 71 6.40 -17.51 -16.11
C PRO A 71 7.20 -16.20 -16.05
N GLU A 72 8.40 -16.24 -15.45
CA GLU A 72 9.33 -15.12 -15.46
C GLU A 72 9.64 -14.65 -16.90
N GLY A 73 9.82 -13.35 -17.07
CA GLY A 73 10.07 -12.72 -18.38
C GLY A 73 8.81 -12.46 -19.20
N THR A 74 7.64 -12.92 -18.76
CA THR A 74 6.35 -12.56 -19.36
C THR A 74 5.94 -11.17 -18.88
N THR A 75 5.69 -10.24 -19.79
CA THR A 75 5.07 -8.96 -19.41
C THR A 75 3.68 -9.22 -18.86
N LEU A 76 3.45 -8.81 -17.62
CA LEU A 76 2.12 -8.92 -17.03
C LEU A 76 1.20 -7.90 -17.71
N SER A 77 0.30 -8.37 -18.57
CA SER A 77 -0.77 -7.53 -19.10
C SER A 77 -1.84 -7.34 -18.02
N GLY A 78 -2.25 -6.10 -17.81
CA GLY A 78 -3.28 -5.78 -16.81
C GLY A 78 -4.64 -6.41 -17.09
N PHE A 79 -4.88 -6.96 -18.28
CA PHE A 79 -6.10 -7.69 -18.64
C PHE A 79 -5.85 -9.19 -18.54
N SER A 80 -6.47 -9.85 -17.55
CA SER A 80 -6.69 -11.28 -17.59
C SER A 80 -8.17 -11.52 -17.82
N ASP A 81 -8.57 -11.68 -19.09
CA ASP A 81 -9.94 -12.11 -19.43
C ASP A 81 -10.30 -13.44 -18.74
N GLN A 82 -9.28 -14.22 -18.35
CA GLN A 82 -9.43 -15.46 -17.58
C GLN A 82 -9.85 -15.18 -16.15
N ALA A 83 -9.15 -14.27 -15.45
CA ALA A 83 -9.45 -13.96 -14.05
C ALA A 83 -10.85 -13.34 -13.85
N GLU A 84 -11.29 -12.49 -14.79
CA GLU A 84 -12.64 -11.92 -14.77
C GLU A 84 -13.71 -13.01 -14.93
N ARG A 85 -13.53 -13.96 -15.85
CA ARG A 85 -14.43 -15.12 -15.99
C ARG A 85 -14.48 -15.97 -14.72
N TYR A 86 -13.32 -16.20 -14.11
CA TYR A 86 -13.25 -16.96 -12.87
C TYR A 86 -14.07 -16.31 -11.77
N ILE A 87 -13.94 -14.99 -11.58
CA ILE A 87 -14.70 -14.25 -10.56
C ILE A 87 -16.21 -14.41 -10.76
N HIS A 88 -16.70 -14.41 -12.00
CA HIS A 88 -18.12 -14.58 -12.29
C HIS A 88 -18.65 -16.00 -12.07
N ASP A 89 -17.83 -17.02 -12.31
CA ASP A 89 -18.27 -18.43 -12.34
C ASP A 89 -17.96 -19.22 -11.06
N MET A 90 -17.92 -18.55 -9.90
CA MET A 90 -17.54 -19.19 -8.64
C MET A 90 -18.66 -20.01 -7.98
N PRO A 91 -18.34 -21.15 -7.33
CA PRO A 91 -19.33 -21.95 -6.63
C PRO A 91 -20.01 -21.17 -5.50
N ALA A 92 -21.33 -20.96 -5.61
CA ALA A 92 -22.11 -20.14 -4.68
C ALA A 92 -21.95 -20.52 -3.20
N HIS A 93 -21.72 -21.81 -2.90
CA HIS A 93 -21.55 -22.30 -1.52
C HIS A 93 -20.25 -21.81 -0.83
N LEU A 94 -19.27 -21.34 -1.59
CA LEU A 94 -17.98 -20.81 -1.07
C LEU A 94 -17.98 -19.30 -0.90
N VAL A 95 -19.00 -18.62 -1.44
CA VAL A 95 -19.20 -17.18 -1.38
C VAL A 95 -20.16 -16.87 -0.23
N ARG A 96 -20.01 -15.74 0.46
CA ARG A 96 -20.98 -15.32 1.50
C ARG A 96 -22.04 -14.40 0.91
N ASP A 97 -21.58 -13.37 0.20
CA ASP A 97 -22.38 -12.27 -0.28
C ASP A 97 -22.03 -11.99 -1.76
N GLU A 98 -22.97 -11.43 -2.52
CA GLU A 98 -22.73 -11.01 -3.90
C GLU A 98 -21.60 -9.96 -3.95
N GLY A 99 -20.71 -10.06 -4.94
CA GLY A 99 -19.56 -9.16 -5.08
C GLY A 99 -18.41 -9.40 -4.09
N GLN A 100 -18.45 -10.46 -3.27
CA GLN A 100 -17.35 -10.78 -2.35
C GLN A 100 -16.11 -11.33 -3.06
N VAL A 101 -16.27 -12.09 -4.15
CA VAL A 101 -15.14 -12.50 -4.99
C VAL A 101 -14.78 -11.30 -5.86
N ARG A 102 -13.70 -10.60 -5.52
CA ARG A 102 -13.35 -9.33 -6.19
C ARG A 102 -11.87 -9.03 -6.27
N TYR A 103 -11.02 -9.81 -5.60
CA TYR A 103 -9.59 -9.61 -5.65
C TYR A 103 -8.97 -10.46 -6.75
N GLU A 104 -8.22 -9.82 -7.63
CA GLU A 104 -7.46 -10.49 -8.67
C GLU A 104 -5.99 -10.12 -8.51
N TYR A 105 -5.14 -11.14 -8.54
CA TYR A 105 -3.72 -10.97 -8.70
C TYR A 105 -3.24 -11.67 -9.97
N VAL A 106 -2.34 -11.01 -10.68
CA VAL A 106 -1.51 -11.65 -11.70
C VAL A 106 -0.07 -11.50 -11.25
N ALA A 107 0.63 -12.60 -11.05
CA ALA A 107 1.95 -12.61 -10.43
C ALA A 107 2.97 -13.40 -11.26
N SER A 108 4.20 -12.92 -11.29
CA SER A 108 5.37 -13.67 -11.73
C SER A 108 6.38 -13.73 -10.58
N GLY A 109 7.58 -14.28 -10.83
CA GLY A 109 8.65 -14.27 -9.85
C GLY A 109 9.09 -12.87 -9.39
N THR A 110 8.84 -11.82 -10.18
CA THR A 110 9.38 -10.47 -9.97
C THR A 110 8.34 -9.35 -9.96
N GLU A 111 7.14 -9.59 -10.49
CA GLU A 111 6.10 -8.57 -10.61
C GLU A 111 4.76 -9.11 -10.11
N ILE A 112 4.00 -8.26 -9.44
CA ILE A 112 2.63 -8.56 -9.01
C ILE A 112 1.73 -7.40 -9.43
N LEU A 113 0.67 -7.73 -10.16
CA LEU A 113 -0.45 -6.86 -10.43
C LEU A 113 -1.60 -7.22 -9.51
N PHE A 114 -2.28 -6.20 -8.98
CA PHE A 114 -3.48 -6.34 -8.18
C PHE A 114 -4.62 -5.53 -8.79
N ARG A 115 -5.82 -6.11 -8.79
CA ARG A 115 -7.06 -5.45 -9.16
C ARG A 115 -8.14 -5.77 -8.14
N ASP A 116 -8.94 -4.75 -7.85
CA ASP A 116 -10.16 -4.87 -7.07
C ASP A 116 -11.36 -4.58 -7.97
N HIS A 117 -12.22 -5.58 -8.15
CA HIS A 117 -13.36 -5.53 -9.07
C HIS A 117 -14.55 -4.72 -8.56
N ALA A 118 -14.58 -4.32 -7.28
CA ALA A 118 -15.65 -3.42 -6.82
C ALA A 118 -15.30 -1.93 -6.96
N ASP A 119 -14.11 -1.60 -7.46
CA ASP A 119 -13.82 -0.23 -7.91
C ASP A 119 -14.76 0.14 -9.05
N LEU A 120 -15.24 1.40 -9.09
CA LEU A 120 -16.12 1.86 -10.18
C LEU A 120 -15.50 1.67 -11.58
N ASN A 121 -14.19 1.85 -11.69
CA ASN A 121 -13.40 1.58 -12.88
C ASN A 121 -12.25 0.65 -12.46
N PRO A 122 -12.44 -0.68 -12.45
CA PRO A 122 -11.41 -1.62 -12.06
C PRO A 122 -10.18 -1.46 -12.93
N SER A 123 -9.03 -1.22 -12.30
CA SER A 123 -7.77 -1.05 -13.00
C SER A 123 -6.68 -1.76 -12.23
N SER A 124 -5.92 -2.61 -12.93
CA SER A 124 -4.77 -3.28 -12.34
C SER A 124 -3.69 -2.27 -11.97
N ARG A 125 -3.05 -2.48 -10.81
CA ARG A 125 -1.92 -1.69 -10.33
C ARG A 125 -0.80 -2.61 -9.89
N ARG A 126 0.45 -2.15 -10.04
CA ARG A 126 1.61 -2.87 -9.50
C ARG A 126 1.59 -2.76 -7.98
N VAL A 127 1.85 -3.89 -7.31
CA VAL A 127 2.08 -3.97 -5.87
C VAL A 127 3.40 -4.67 -5.63
N PHE A 128 4.09 -4.31 -4.55
CA PHE A 128 5.42 -4.85 -4.24
C PHE A 128 5.35 -6.29 -3.69
N ALA A 129 4.26 -6.63 -3.00
CA ALA A 129 3.99 -7.95 -2.44
C ALA A 129 2.48 -8.24 -2.48
N PHE A 130 2.05 -9.43 -2.07
CA PHE A 130 0.64 -9.69 -1.83
C PHE A 130 0.16 -8.93 -0.59
N HIS A 131 -1.10 -8.50 -0.58
CA HIS A 131 -1.70 -7.99 0.65
C HIS A 131 -1.94 -9.15 1.62
N ARG A 132 -1.95 -8.84 2.92
CA ARG A 132 -2.28 -9.82 3.95
C ARG A 132 -3.75 -10.23 3.93
N PRO A 133 -4.09 -11.45 4.37
CA PRO A 133 -5.48 -11.87 4.51
C PRO A 133 -6.34 -10.90 5.32
N GLU A 134 -5.81 -10.37 6.42
CA GLU A 134 -6.51 -9.45 7.32
C GLU A 134 -6.84 -8.12 6.64
N THR A 135 -5.94 -7.64 5.78
CA THR A 135 -6.13 -6.42 4.98
C THR A 135 -7.27 -6.61 3.98
N LEU A 136 -7.26 -7.75 3.28
CA LEU A 136 -8.34 -8.10 2.35
C LEU A 136 -9.68 -8.32 3.08
N GLU A 137 -9.65 -8.88 4.29
CA GLU A 137 -10.85 -9.04 5.13
C GLU A 137 -11.43 -7.69 5.53
N LEU A 138 -10.57 -6.75 5.96
CA LEU A 138 -10.99 -5.41 6.31
C LEU A 138 -11.70 -4.74 5.11
N TRP A 139 -11.09 -4.79 3.93
CA TRP A 139 -11.66 -4.20 2.72
C TRP A 139 -12.97 -4.85 2.28
N LEU A 140 -13.16 -6.15 2.51
CA LEU A 140 -14.44 -6.83 2.21
C LEU A 140 -15.58 -6.33 3.10
N ARG A 141 -15.27 -5.86 4.30
CA ARG A 141 -16.26 -5.34 5.27
C ARG A 141 -16.60 -3.87 5.02
N GLU A 142 -15.79 -3.18 4.21
CA GLU A 142 -16.02 -1.78 3.87
C GLU A 142 -17.12 -1.68 2.80
N PRO A 143 -18.12 -0.79 2.97
CA PRO A 143 -19.24 -0.67 2.03
C PRO A 143 -18.81 -0.12 0.67
N GLN A 144 -17.68 0.58 0.61
CA GLN A 144 -17.15 1.20 -0.59
C GLN A 144 -15.63 1.06 -0.60
N THR A 145 -15.05 0.94 -1.80
CA THR A 145 -13.60 0.94 -1.96
C THR A 145 -13.01 2.31 -1.65
N LEU A 146 -11.70 2.35 -1.39
CA LEU A 146 -10.98 3.61 -1.21
C LEU A 146 -11.16 4.56 -2.42
N ARG A 147 -11.10 4.02 -3.65
CA ARG A 147 -11.23 4.82 -4.87
C ARG A 147 -12.63 5.41 -5.02
N THR A 148 -13.67 4.69 -4.59
CA THR A 148 -15.04 5.21 -4.56
C THR A 148 -15.17 6.32 -3.52
N ARG A 149 -14.66 6.12 -2.30
CA ARG A 149 -14.71 7.14 -1.23
C ARG A 149 -14.03 8.45 -1.63
N LEU A 150 -12.87 8.36 -2.30
CA LEU A 150 -12.12 9.52 -2.77
C LEU A 150 -12.89 10.39 -3.78
N ARG A 151 -13.91 9.86 -4.46
CA ARG A 151 -14.79 10.64 -5.36
C ARG A 151 -15.91 11.38 -4.64
N HIS A 152 -16.11 11.08 -3.35
CA HIS A 152 -17.20 11.60 -2.52
C HIS A 152 -16.65 12.33 -1.29
N MET A 153 -15.48 12.93 -1.41
CA MET A 153 -14.93 13.82 -0.38
C MET A 153 -15.87 15.02 -0.17
N PRO A 154 -16.14 15.44 1.07
CA PRO A 154 -16.91 16.65 1.35
C PRO A 154 -16.17 17.89 0.83
N GLU A 155 -16.85 19.03 0.72
CA GLU A 155 -16.21 20.28 0.29
C GLU A 155 -15.05 20.67 1.23
N LEU A 156 -14.08 21.41 0.69
CA LEU A 156 -12.96 21.95 1.45
C LEU A 156 -13.45 23.15 2.27
N ILE A 157 -13.24 23.09 3.59
CA ILE A 157 -13.39 24.27 4.45
C ILE A 157 -12.13 25.11 4.27
N GLU A 158 -12.29 26.27 3.65
CA GLU A 158 -11.19 27.14 3.23
C GLU A 158 -10.71 28.11 4.33
N ASP A 159 -11.41 28.19 5.46
CA ASP A 159 -11.10 29.12 6.54
C ASP A 159 -9.64 29.00 7.02
N GLY A 160 -8.90 30.11 6.88
CA GLY A 160 -7.49 30.20 7.27
C GLY A 160 -6.50 29.56 6.30
N LEU A 161 -6.97 28.98 5.19
CA LEU A 161 -6.12 28.53 4.10
C LEU A 161 -5.77 29.70 3.17
N ARG A 162 -4.58 29.66 2.58
CA ARG A 162 -4.20 30.56 1.47
C ARG A 162 -4.68 29.97 0.15
N ASP A 163 -4.91 30.81 -0.86
CA ASP A 163 -5.33 30.39 -2.21
C ASP A 163 -4.45 29.26 -2.77
N CYS A 164 -3.13 29.37 -2.64
CA CYS A 164 -2.21 28.32 -3.14
C CYS A 164 -2.34 26.99 -2.39
N GLN A 165 -2.81 26.99 -1.14
CA GLN A 165 -3.05 25.78 -0.35
C GLN A 165 -4.40 25.16 -0.74
N ILE A 166 -5.43 26.00 -0.93
CA ILE A 166 -6.74 25.60 -1.45
C ILE A 166 -6.58 24.93 -2.81
N ASP A 167 -5.86 25.59 -3.73
CA ASP A 167 -5.57 25.07 -5.06
C ASP A 167 -4.84 23.73 -4.99
N ALA A 168 -3.80 23.62 -4.16
CA ALA A 168 -3.02 22.40 -4.02
C ALA A 168 -3.85 21.23 -3.48
N VAL A 169 -4.60 21.43 -2.38
CA VAL A 169 -5.43 20.38 -1.77
C VAL A 169 -6.54 19.94 -2.73
N THR A 170 -7.24 20.90 -3.34
CA THR A 170 -8.34 20.62 -4.28
C THR A 170 -7.87 19.79 -5.48
N ASN A 171 -6.73 20.16 -6.09
CA ASN A 171 -6.19 19.43 -7.23
C ASN A 171 -5.62 18.05 -6.84
N LEU A 172 -5.06 17.92 -5.65
CA LEU A 172 -4.60 16.62 -5.13
C LEU A 172 -5.78 15.66 -4.91
N GLU A 173 -6.87 16.13 -4.30
CA GLU A 173 -8.09 15.32 -4.12
C GLU A 173 -8.71 14.94 -5.47
N ALA A 174 -8.78 15.87 -6.41
CA ALA A 174 -9.24 15.59 -7.77
C ALA A 174 -8.35 14.54 -8.47
N SER A 175 -7.02 14.63 -8.31
CA SER A 175 -6.07 13.64 -8.86
C SER A 175 -6.32 12.25 -8.27
N LEU A 176 -6.47 12.15 -6.95
CA LEU A 176 -6.75 10.90 -6.26
C LEU A 176 -8.10 10.30 -6.67
N ALA A 177 -9.15 11.12 -6.76
CA ALA A 177 -10.49 10.71 -7.24
C ALA A 177 -10.47 10.16 -8.67
N GLN A 178 -9.58 10.68 -9.51
CA GLN A 178 -9.35 10.23 -10.89
C GLN A 178 -8.41 9.03 -11.00
N ASN A 179 -8.02 8.41 -9.87
CA ASN A 179 -7.05 7.30 -9.83
C ASN A 179 -5.69 7.67 -10.46
N ARG A 180 -5.24 8.90 -10.19
CA ARG A 180 -3.88 9.39 -10.50
C ARG A 180 -3.11 9.54 -9.19
N PRO A 181 -2.60 8.44 -8.61
CA PRO A 181 -2.05 8.42 -7.25
C PRO A 181 -0.67 9.08 -7.12
N ARG A 182 -0.04 9.49 -8.23
CA ARG A 182 1.25 10.18 -8.24
C ARG A 182 1.04 11.61 -8.67
N ALA A 183 1.30 12.55 -7.77
CA ALA A 183 1.21 13.98 -8.02
C ALA A 183 2.48 14.69 -7.57
N LEU A 184 2.77 15.83 -8.19
CA LEU A 184 3.84 16.74 -7.80
C LEU A 184 3.23 18.11 -7.53
N VAL A 185 3.49 18.66 -6.35
CA VAL A 185 3.06 20.00 -5.98
C VAL A 185 4.29 20.89 -5.89
N GLN A 186 4.33 21.93 -6.72
CA GLN A 186 5.39 22.92 -6.71
C GLN A 186 4.90 24.17 -5.98
N MET A 187 5.49 24.44 -4.82
CA MET A 187 5.19 25.61 -4.00
C MET A 187 6.48 26.35 -3.68
N ALA A 188 6.40 27.69 -3.64
CA ALA A 188 7.50 28.51 -3.16
C ALA A 188 7.80 28.21 -1.68
N THR A 189 9.07 28.33 -1.27
CA THR A 189 9.46 28.25 0.15
C THR A 189 8.72 29.33 0.94
N GLY A 190 8.17 28.96 2.11
CA GLY A 190 7.34 29.86 2.93
C GLY A 190 5.86 29.96 2.51
N ALA A 191 5.46 29.32 1.40
CA ALA A 191 4.05 29.26 0.99
C ALA A 191 3.19 28.35 1.90
N GLY A 192 3.81 27.60 2.82
CA GLY A 192 3.13 26.75 3.79
C GLY A 192 2.96 25.29 3.34
N LYS A 193 4.01 24.67 2.77
CA LYS A 193 4.00 23.28 2.28
C LYS A 193 3.55 22.27 3.33
N THR A 194 4.13 22.32 4.53
CA THR A 194 3.77 21.41 5.62
C THR A 194 2.32 21.62 6.05
N PHE A 195 1.85 22.87 6.09
CA PHE A 195 0.46 23.18 6.42
C PHE A 195 -0.51 22.63 5.37
N THR A 196 -0.17 22.72 4.09
CA THR A 196 -0.90 22.05 3.00
C THR A 196 -0.91 20.53 3.20
N ALA A 197 0.24 19.93 3.53
CA ALA A 197 0.35 18.49 3.78
C ALA A 197 -0.47 18.04 5.00
N ALA A 198 -0.48 18.81 6.08
CA ALA A 198 -1.30 18.54 7.26
C ALA A 198 -2.80 18.67 6.94
N THR A 199 -3.19 19.65 6.12
CA THR A 199 -4.56 19.82 5.64
C THR A 199 -5.02 18.64 4.80
N LEU A 200 -4.22 18.22 3.82
CA LEU A 200 -4.51 17.02 3.02
C LEU A 200 -4.57 15.76 3.88
N SER A 201 -3.61 15.58 4.79
CA SER A 201 -3.55 14.43 5.69
C SER A 201 -4.81 14.34 6.54
N TYR A 202 -5.23 15.45 7.15
CA TYR A 202 -6.48 15.51 7.90
C TYR A 202 -7.67 15.08 7.04
N ARG A 203 -7.80 15.65 5.83
CA ARG A 203 -8.94 15.37 4.96
C ARG A 203 -9.01 13.89 4.56
N LEU A 204 -7.89 13.30 4.17
CA LEU A 204 -7.84 11.90 3.77
C LEU A 204 -8.08 10.93 4.94
N LEU A 205 -7.60 11.25 6.15
CA LEU A 205 -7.87 10.48 7.36
C LEU A 205 -9.34 10.60 7.81
N ALA A 206 -9.89 11.82 7.80
CA ALA A 206 -11.24 12.09 8.30
C ALA A 206 -12.35 11.65 7.33
N HIS A 207 -12.09 11.73 6.02
CA HIS A 207 -13.12 11.56 5.00
C HIS A 207 -12.76 10.54 3.91
N GLY A 208 -11.49 10.37 3.58
CA GLY A 208 -11.04 9.41 2.56
C GLY A 208 -11.02 7.96 3.06
N GLY A 209 -11.01 7.74 4.37
CA GLY A 209 -10.86 6.43 4.99
C GLY A 209 -9.42 5.91 4.98
N PHE A 210 -8.43 6.82 4.84
CA PHE A 210 -7.02 6.50 5.04
C PHE A 210 -6.81 6.13 6.51
N LYS A 211 -5.88 5.20 6.76
CA LYS A 211 -5.53 4.71 8.10
C LYS A 211 -4.17 5.24 8.54
N ARG A 212 -3.19 5.34 7.63
CA ARG A 212 -1.86 5.84 7.97
C ARG A 212 -1.17 6.57 6.81
N ILE A 213 -0.51 7.66 7.14
CA ILE A 213 0.24 8.53 6.23
C ILE A 213 1.70 8.58 6.65
N LEU A 214 2.62 8.41 5.71
CA LEU A 214 4.06 8.63 5.88
C LEU A 214 4.44 10.00 5.32
N PHE A 215 5.07 10.85 6.14
CA PHE A 215 5.71 12.08 5.69
C PHE A 215 7.22 11.91 5.73
N LEU A 216 7.86 12.09 4.58
CA LEU A 216 9.30 12.00 4.40
C LEU A 216 9.93 13.39 4.33
N ALA A 217 10.95 13.61 5.15
CA ALA A 217 11.81 14.78 5.08
C ALA A 217 13.29 14.37 4.94
N ASP A 218 14.12 15.30 4.49
CA ASP A 218 15.51 15.04 4.10
C ASP A 218 16.45 14.73 5.29
N ARG A 219 16.14 15.22 6.49
CA ARG A 219 17.00 15.11 7.69
C ARG A 219 16.22 15.18 9.00
N ALA A 220 16.78 14.63 10.07
CA ALA A 220 16.11 14.49 11.38
C ALA A 220 15.57 15.82 11.96
N ASN A 221 16.27 16.95 11.78
CA ASN A 221 15.77 18.24 12.23
C ASN A 221 14.47 18.67 11.52
N LEU A 222 14.37 18.45 10.20
CA LEU A 222 13.14 18.75 9.45
C LEU A 222 12.01 17.80 9.87
N VAL A 223 12.32 16.54 10.15
CA VAL A 223 11.35 15.58 10.70
C VAL A 223 10.76 16.08 12.03
N ARG A 224 11.60 16.59 12.95
CA ARG A 224 11.13 17.18 14.21
C ARG A 224 10.24 18.39 13.98
N GLN A 225 10.67 19.33 13.12
CA GLN A 225 9.89 20.52 12.78
C GLN A 225 8.53 20.16 12.18
N THR A 226 8.49 19.27 11.19
CA THR A 226 7.25 18.79 10.59
C THR A 226 6.33 18.14 11.62
N ARG A 227 6.86 17.28 12.50
CA ARG A 227 6.06 16.67 13.57
C ARG A 227 5.41 17.74 14.45
N ASP A 228 6.18 18.72 14.90
CA ASP A 228 5.69 19.78 15.77
C ASP A 228 4.66 20.67 15.06
N GLU A 229 4.83 20.94 13.77
CA GLU A 229 3.84 21.62 12.93
C GLU A 229 2.53 20.82 12.80
N TYR A 230 2.61 19.50 12.59
CA TYR A 230 1.42 18.63 12.62
C TYR A 230 0.73 18.68 13.98
N LEU A 231 1.46 18.59 15.09
CA LEU A 231 0.87 18.62 16.43
C LEU A 231 0.16 19.95 16.74
N ALA A 232 0.70 21.07 16.22
CA ALA A 232 0.14 22.40 16.40
C ALA A 232 -0.99 22.74 15.40
N TYR A 233 -1.07 22.04 14.27
CA TYR A 233 -2.07 22.27 13.24
C TYR A 233 -3.48 22.09 13.79
N ARG A 234 -4.40 22.98 13.42
CA ARG A 234 -5.82 22.92 13.79
C ARG A 234 -6.64 22.80 12.50
N PRO A 235 -7.18 21.62 12.19
CA PRO A 235 -7.98 21.46 10.99
C PRO A 235 -9.21 22.39 11.02
N PRO A 236 -9.48 23.14 9.94
CA PRO A 236 -10.63 24.04 9.86
C PRO A 236 -11.95 23.33 10.21
N GLY A 237 -12.80 24.00 10.97
CA GLY A 237 -14.12 23.49 11.39
C GLY A 237 -14.11 22.51 12.57
N THR A 238 -12.95 22.03 13.05
CA THR A 238 -12.92 21.02 14.13
C THR A 238 -12.88 21.59 15.55
N GLY A 239 -12.32 22.80 15.72
CA GLY A 239 -12.04 23.39 17.03
C GLY A 239 -10.94 22.69 17.85
N ARG A 240 -10.33 21.62 17.32
CA ARG A 240 -9.33 20.78 18.01
C ARG A 240 -8.00 20.85 17.27
N SER A 241 -6.87 20.64 17.95
CA SER A 241 -5.60 20.42 17.26
C SER A 241 -5.55 19.01 16.66
N PHE A 242 -4.72 18.83 15.64
CA PHE A 242 -4.53 17.54 14.99
C PHE A 242 -4.13 16.46 16.00
N SER A 243 -3.27 16.81 16.96
CA SER A 243 -2.83 15.92 18.05
C SER A 243 -3.94 15.45 18.98
N GLU A 244 -5.06 16.19 19.07
CA GLU A 244 -6.23 15.75 19.82
C GLU A 244 -7.07 14.73 19.03
N ILE A 245 -6.92 14.69 17.71
CA ILE A 245 -7.71 13.86 16.80
C ILE A 245 -6.93 12.61 16.37
N TYR A 246 -5.63 12.76 16.11
CA TYR A 246 -4.76 11.76 15.50
C TYR A 246 -3.38 11.75 16.14
N ASN A 247 -2.80 10.55 16.26
CA ASN A 247 -1.45 10.35 16.75
C ASN A 247 -0.42 10.61 15.64
N VAL A 248 0.60 11.41 15.98
CA VAL A 248 1.71 11.77 15.08
C VAL A 248 3.00 11.23 15.68
N GLN A 249 3.63 10.28 14.99
CA GLN A 249 4.85 9.61 15.43
C GLN A 249 6.06 10.14 14.64
N LYS A 250 7.19 10.39 15.32
CA LYS A 250 8.51 10.37 14.65
C LYS A 250 8.98 8.92 14.60
N LEU A 251 9.24 8.38 13.41
CA LEU A 251 9.73 7.02 13.29
C LEU A 251 11.11 6.89 13.96
N GLY A 252 11.27 5.85 14.77
CA GLY A 252 12.54 5.49 15.42
C GLY A 252 12.83 3.99 15.27
N SER A 253 13.86 3.51 15.96
CA SER A 253 14.29 2.10 15.94
C SER A 253 13.22 1.11 16.43
N ALA A 254 12.30 1.55 17.28
CA ALA A 254 11.18 0.74 17.77
C ALA A 254 10.13 0.40 16.68
N GLY A 255 10.25 0.98 15.48
CA GLY A 255 9.32 0.74 14.37
C GLY A 255 8.07 1.62 14.43
N ILE A 256 7.05 1.19 13.67
CA ILE A 256 5.81 1.95 13.48
C ILE A 256 4.87 1.65 14.65
N ASP A 257 4.40 2.69 15.32
CA ASP A 257 3.33 2.57 16.31
C ASP A 257 2.02 2.21 15.60
N LYS A 258 1.37 1.13 16.04
CA LYS A 258 0.09 0.65 15.48
C LYS A 258 -0.99 1.73 15.52
N ASP A 259 -0.97 2.59 16.54
CA ASP A 259 -1.99 3.60 16.79
C ASP A 259 -1.63 4.95 16.15
N ALA A 260 -0.49 5.07 15.46
CA ALA A 260 -0.10 6.27 14.72
C ALA A 260 -0.82 6.37 13.36
N GLN A 261 -1.47 7.51 13.10
CA GLN A 261 -2.08 7.83 11.81
C GLN A 261 -1.15 8.66 10.92
N VAL A 262 -0.21 9.41 11.50
CA VAL A 262 0.85 10.09 10.76
C VAL A 262 2.19 9.66 11.30
N VAL A 263 3.07 9.21 10.43
CA VAL A 263 4.46 8.87 10.74
C VAL A 263 5.35 9.83 9.97
N VAL A 264 6.22 10.56 10.67
CA VAL A 264 7.19 11.48 10.06
C VAL A 264 8.58 10.84 10.18
N SER A 265 9.32 10.79 9.08
CA SER A 265 10.61 10.09 9.05
C SER A 265 11.56 10.64 7.97
N THR A 266 12.83 10.27 8.09
CA THR A 266 13.79 10.34 6.99
C THR A 266 13.69 9.09 6.12
N ILE A 267 14.11 9.18 4.86
CA ILE A 267 14.14 8.00 3.98
C ILE A 267 15.14 6.94 4.50
N GLN A 268 16.24 7.37 5.12
CA GLN A 268 17.23 6.49 5.74
C GLN A 268 16.64 5.68 6.89
N ARG A 269 15.87 6.33 7.77
CA ARG A 269 15.23 5.64 8.89
C ARG A 269 14.16 4.66 8.41
N VAL A 270 13.37 5.01 7.40
CA VAL A 270 12.42 4.06 6.78
C VAL A 270 13.16 2.84 6.23
N TYR A 271 14.26 3.03 5.51
CA TYR A 271 15.04 1.89 5.01
C TYR A 271 15.67 1.05 6.12
N SER A 272 16.18 1.69 7.18
CA SER A 272 16.70 1.01 8.37
C SER A 272 15.63 0.09 8.96
N VAL A 273 14.40 0.59 9.15
CA VAL A 273 13.27 -0.20 9.65
C VAL A 273 12.88 -1.31 8.65
N LEU A 274 12.83 -1.02 7.34
CA LEU A 274 12.51 -2.01 6.32
C LEU A 274 13.54 -3.14 6.23
N THR A 275 14.82 -2.86 6.44
CA THR A 275 15.90 -3.84 6.31
C THR A 275 16.34 -4.46 7.64
N GLY A 276 15.88 -3.93 8.76
CA GLY A 276 16.35 -4.29 10.10
C GLY A 276 17.80 -3.86 10.38
N LYS A 277 18.41 -3.03 9.53
CA LYS A 277 19.76 -2.49 9.75
C LYS A 277 19.67 -1.34 10.73
N GLU A 278 20.48 -1.38 11.79
CA GLU A 278 20.56 -0.25 12.71
C GLU A 278 21.09 1.00 12.00
N LEU A 279 20.51 2.15 12.34
CA LEU A 279 20.93 3.46 11.88
C LEU A 279 21.19 4.28 13.14
N ASP A 280 22.41 4.80 13.24
CA ASP A 280 22.81 5.68 14.33
C ASP A 280 22.07 7.02 14.23
N ASP A 281 21.70 7.59 15.36
CA ASP A 281 20.93 8.83 15.41
C ASP A 281 21.74 10.01 14.85
N ASP A 282 23.07 10.00 15.04
CA ASP A 282 23.98 11.01 14.49
C ASP A 282 24.05 10.95 12.95
N GLU A 283 23.94 9.76 12.36
CA GLU A 283 23.89 9.58 10.90
C GLU A 283 22.56 10.08 10.29
N GLU A 284 21.49 10.15 11.09
CA GLU A 284 20.17 10.66 10.66
C GLU A 284 20.10 12.19 10.64
N GLU A 285 20.97 12.89 11.37
CA GLU A 285 21.07 14.36 11.34
C GLU A 285 21.73 14.86 10.06
N ALA A 286 22.59 14.04 9.43
CA ALA A 286 23.22 14.36 8.16
C ALA A 286 22.19 14.32 7.01
N SER A 287 22.34 15.25 6.06
CA SER A 287 21.53 15.26 4.84
C SER A 287 21.77 13.98 4.06
N ALA A 288 20.68 13.25 3.74
CA ALA A 288 20.75 12.05 2.92
C ALA A 288 21.52 12.31 1.62
N PHE A 289 21.34 13.51 1.04
CA PHE A 289 21.91 13.93 -0.23
C PHE A 289 23.44 14.00 -0.20
N GLU A 290 24.02 14.40 0.93
CA GLU A 290 25.47 14.53 1.09
C GLU A 290 26.13 13.15 1.30
N ALA A 291 25.38 12.18 1.84
CA ALA A 291 25.85 10.82 2.07
C ALA A 291 25.79 9.91 0.82
N VAL A 292 25.06 10.26 -0.25
CA VAL A 292 24.95 9.46 -1.49
C VAL A 292 26.17 9.61 -2.41
N ALA A 293 27.36 9.89 -1.87
CA ALA A 293 28.59 10.02 -2.64
C ALA A 293 29.06 8.70 -3.29
N GLY A 294 28.45 7.56 -2.95
CA GLY A 294 28.70 6.26 -3.60
C GLY A 294 27.40 5.66 -4.11
N GLY A 295 27.19 5.65 -5.44
CA GLY A 295 26.00 5.16 -6.15
C GLY A 295 25.69 3.67 -5.99
N GLN A 296 25.60 3.17 -4.75
CA GLN A 296 25.17 1.83 -4.42
C GLN A 296 23.63 1.78 -4.41
N GLU A 297 23.06 0.93 -5.26
CA GLU A 297 21.62 0.65 -5.22
C GLU A 297 21.23 0.05 -3.87
N ARG A 298 20.22 0.63 -3.23
CA ARG A 298 19.69 0.16 -1.95
C ARG A 298 18.44 -0.66 -2.23
N LEU A 299 18.64 -1.97 -2.39
CA LEU A 299 17.56 -2.92 -2.65
C LEU A 299 16.78 -3.22 -1.37
N VAL A 300 15.46 -3.10 -1.43
CA VAL A 300 14.57 -3.53 -0.35
C VAL A 300 13.93 -4.89 -0.66
N SER A 301 13.70 -5.69 0.38
CA SER A 301 12.90 -6.91 0.32
C SER A 301 11.63 -6.72 1.16
N TYR A 302 10.64 -7.59 0.95
CA TYR A 302 9.42 -7.55 1.75
C TYR A 302 9.73 -7.82 3.22
N ASN A 303 9.25 -6.93 4.08
CA ASN A 303 9.40 -7.05 5.52
C ASN A 303 8.01 -7.17 6.18
N PRO A 304 7.69 -8.31 6.82
CA PRO A 304 6.39 -8.49 7.47
C PRO A 304 6.15 -7.56 8.67
N SER A 305 7.16 -6.89 9.23
CA SER A 305 6.92 -5.86 10.25
C SER A 305 6.39 -4.54 9.65
N VAL A 306 6.63 -4.32 8.36
CA VAL A 306 6.15 -3.16 7.59
C VAL A 306 5.57 -3.65 6.26
N PRO A 307 4.39 -4.30 6.28
CA PRO A 307 3.75 -4.81 5.07
C PRO A 307 3.39 -3.68 4.10
N ILE A 308 3.07 -4.00 2.85
CA ILE A 308 2.88 -3.00 1.78
C ILE A 308 1.68 -2.08 2.03
N GLU A 309 0.72 -2.53 2.83
CA GLU A 309 -0.46 -1.81 3.31
C GLU A 309 -0.19 -0.93 4.55
N SER A 310 1.06 -0.78 4.98
CA SER A 310 1.40 0.01 6.19
C SER A 310 1.04 1.48 6.06
N PHE A 311 1.08 2.03 4.84
CA PHE A 311 0.82 3.42 4.53
C PHE A 311 -0.10 3.54 3.33
N ASP A 312 -1.17 4.32 3.47
CA ASP A 312 -2.10 4.62 2.37
C ASP A 312 -1.61 5.80 1.53
N LEU A 313 -0.82 6.70 2.13
CA LEU A 313 -0.19 7.85 1.48
C LEU A 313 1.27 7.99 1.91
N VAL A 314 2.12 8.36 0.95
CA VAL A 314 3.47 8.87 1.21
C VAL A 314 3.56 10.29 0.68
N ILE A 315 3.90 11.24 1.54
CA ILE A 315 4.18 12.64 1.22
C ILE A 315 5.69 12.82 1.34
N THR A 316 6.32 13.37 0.30
CA THR A 316 7.76 13.60 0.29
C THR A 316 8.05 15.09 0.16
N ASP A 317 8.67 15.68 1.18
CA ASP A 317 9.16 17.06 1.10
C ASP A 317 10.51 17.12 0.37
N GLU A 318 10.71 18.22 -0.37
CA GLU A 318 11.90 18.47 -1.20
C GLU A 318 12.32 17.29 -2.07
N CYS A 319 11.36 16.69 -2.79
CA CYS A 319 11.54 15.47 -3.59
C CYS A 319 12.51 15.60 -4.78
N HIS A 320 13.01 16.81 -5.07
CA HIS A 320 13.99 17.07 -6.14
C HIS A 320 15.40 16.57 -5.79
N ARG A 321 15.66 16.26 -4.51
CA ARG A 321 16.94 15.71 -4.08
C ARG A 321 17.09 14.28 -4.64
N SER A 322 18.21 14.00 -5.30
CA SER A 322 18.49 12.73 -6.03
C SER A 322 18.43 11.47 -5.17
N ILE A 323 18.29 11.63 -3.85
CA ILE A 323 18.26 10.55 -2.87
C ILE A 323 17.14 9.57 -3.10
N TYR A 324 15.96 9.99 -3.59
CA TYR A 324 14.81 9.09 -3.69
C TYR A 324 14.93 8.08 -4.83
N GLY A 325 15.79 8.33 -5.83
CA GLY A 325 15.96 7.46 -6.99
C GLY A 325 16.84 6.23 -6.76
N THR A 326 17.59 6.17 -5.65
CA THR A 326 18.56 5.11 -5.34
C THR A 326 17.99 3.98 -4.46
N TRP A 327 16.77 4.16 -3.94
CA TRP A 327 16.04 3.16 -3.16
C TRP A 327 15.04 2.47 -4.08
N ARG A 328 15.20 1.15 -4.28
CA ARG A 328 14.37 0.35 -5.18
C ARG A 328 13.94 -0.95 -4.53
#